data_AF-A0A936I2F9-F1
#
_entry.id   AF-A0A936I2F9-F1
#
_cell.length_a   1.000
_cell.length_b   1.000
_cell.length_c   1.000
_cell.angle_alpha   90.00
_cell.angle_beta   90.00
_cell.angle_gamma   90.00
#
_symmetry.space_group_name_H-M   'P 1'
#
loop_
_entity.id
_entity.type
_entity.pdbx_description
1 polymer ?
#
loop_
_entity_poly.entity_id
_entity_poly.type
_entity_poly.pdbx_seq_one_letter_code
_entity_poly.pdbx_strand_id
1 'polypeptide(L)'
;MATLLSDRTGLWAMLVLVCCGCTKAYAQCTDSVGMDDVPALTRCEAEVLSRLGGTWPNVEGDEPPVLSFRNGNSAVKVDKSYFFQKIVVPRLPNDQFIALNWYALTVAEKQATGVDAIVVAWSKIGLTERRKRKILRELGYSGKTT
;
A
#
# COMPACT_ATOMS: atom_id res chain seq x y z
N MET A 1 -38.54 -48.78 21.04
CA MET A 1 -38.23 -47.39 21.44
C MET A 1 -36.74 -47.19 21.33
N ALA A 2 -36.29 -46.56 20.24
CA ALA A 2 -34.88 -46.30 19.96
C ALA A 2 -34.54 -44.86 20.36
N THR A 3 -33.55 -44.68 21.23
CA THR A 3 -33.01 -43.38 21.61
C THR A 3 -31.72 -43.12 20.82
N LEU A 4 -31.83 -42.13 19.93
CA LEU A 4 -30.77 -41.48 19.16
C LEU A 4 -29.79 -40.75 20.09
N LEU A 5 -28.54 -41.20 20.14
CA LEU A 5 -27.40 -40.45 20.66
C LEU A 5 -26.21 -40.62 19.71
N SER A 6 -26.28 -39.98 18.55
CA SER A 6 -25.13 -39.75 17.69
C SER A 6 -25.45 -38.49 16.90
N ASP A 7 -24.76 -37.38 17.20
CA ASP A 7 -24.49 -36.23 16.30
C ASP A 7 -24.26 -34.94 17.08
N ARG A 8 -23.20 -34.88 17.88
CA ARG A 8 -22.68 -33.60 18.42
C ARG A 8 -21.18 -33.38 18.23
N THR A 9 -20.50 -34.27 17.52
CA THR A 9 -19.05 -34.19 17.27
C THR A 9 -18.69 -33.58 15.91
N GLY A 10 -19.61 -33.51 14.95
CA GLY A 10 -19.33 -32.99 13.59
C GLY A 10 -19.30 -31.46 13.47
N LEU A 11 -19.98 -30.73 14.36
CA LEU A 11 -20.16 -29.27 14.23
C LEU A 11 -18.92 -28.48 14.67
N TRP A 12 -18.08 -29.05 15.53
CA TRP A 12 -16.83 -28.43 15.95
C TRP A 12 -15.73 -28.55 14.89
N ALA A 13 -15.75 -29.60 14.07
CA ALA A 13 -14.76 -29.81 13.01
C ALA A 13 -14.89 -28.82 11.84
N MET A 14 -16.11 -28.37 11.51
CA MET A 14 -16.32 -27.36 10.46
C MET A 14 -15.93 -25.94 10.88
N LEU A 15 -16.00 -25.59 12.16
CA LEU A 15 -15.67 -24.24 12.63
C LEU A 15 -14.14 -23.98 12.64
N VAL A 16 -13.33 -25.03 12.82
CA VAL A 16 -11.86 -24.93 12.83
C VAL A 16 -11.27 -24.78 11.43
N LEU A 17 -11.91 -25.35 10.40
CA LEU A 17 -11.40 -25.30 9.02
C LEU A 17 -11.54 -23.91 8.37
N VAL A 18 -12.53 -23.12 8.80
CA VAL A 18 -12.80 -21.79 8.22
C VAL A 18 -11.82 -20.72 8.73
N CYS A 19 -11.30 -20.84 9.95
CA CYS A 19 -10.32 -19.89 10.49
C CYS A 19 -8.91 -20.02 9.88
N CYS A 20 -8.57 -21.16 9.25
CA CYS A 20 -7.26 -21.35 8.60
C CYS A 20 -7.21 -20.85 7.13
N GLY A 21 -8.34 -20.46 6.53
CA GLY A 21 -8.39 -20.01 5.14
C GLY A 21 -7.92 -18.57 4.92
N CYS A 22 -8.14 -17.69 5.89
CA CYS A 22 -7.88 -16.25 5.72
C CYS A 22 -6.41 -15.84 5.88
N THR A 23 -5.57 -16.66 6.52
CA THR A 23 -4.16 -16.30 6.77
C THR A 23 -3.23 -16.58 5.60
N LYS A 24 -3.61 -17.47 4.66
CA LYS A 24 -2.75 -17.86 3.53
C LYS A 24 -2.71 -16.85 2.38
N ALA A 25 -3.71 -15.99 2.24
CA ALA A 25 -3.74 -14.98 1.18
C ALA A 25 -2.63 -13.92 1.35
N TYR A 26 -2.28 -13.58 2.59
CA TYR A 26 -1.25 -12.57 2.86
C TYR A 26 0.17 -13.07 2.59
N ALA A 27 0.47 -14.32 2.96
CA ALA A 27 1.77 -14.93 2.71
C ALA A 27 2.09 -15.07 1.21
N GLN A 28 1.06 -15.25 0.37
CA GLN A 28 1.26 -15.28 -1.08
C GLN A 28 1.53 -13.89 -1.67
N CYS A 29 1.02 -12.83 -1.06
CA CYS A 29 1.22 -11.48 -1.57
C CYS A 29 2.62 -10.95 -1.30
N THR A 30 3.26 -11.30 -0.17
CA THR A 30 4.61 -10.80 0.17
C THR A 30 5.69 -11.22 -0.83
N ASP A 31 5.51 -12.36 -1.48
CA ASP A 31 6.49 -12.92 -2.40
C ASP A 31 6.44 -12.28 -3.81
N SER A 32 5.44 -11.46 -4.12
CA SER A 32 5.31 -10.80 -5.45
C SER A 32 5.37 -9.27 -5.41
N VAL A 33 5.61 -8.67 -4.24
CA VAL A 33 5.61 -7.21 -4.05
C VAL A 33 6.87 -6.58 -4.67
N GLY A 34 6.70 -5.53 -5.49
CA GLY A 34 7.83 -4.79 -6.05
C GLY A 34 8.67 -5.59 -7.02
N MET A 35 8.05 -6.48 -7.81
CA MET A 35 8.73 -7.25 -8.85
C MET A 35 8.96 -6.46 -10.14
N ASP A 36 8.28 -5.33 -10.30
CA ASP A 36 8.42 -4.42 -11.42
C ASP A 36 8.45 -2.95 -10.97
N ASP A 37 8.78 -2.07 -11.91
CA ASP A 37 8.78 -0.61 -11.73
C ASP A 37 7.60 0.08 -12.40
N VAL A 38 6.52 -0.66 -12.70
CA VAL A 38 5.28 -0.07 -13.21
C VAL A 38 4.69 0.82 -12.12
N PRO A 39 4.43 2.12 -12.39
CA PRO A 39 3.95 3.04 -11.36
C PRO A 39 2.60 2.68 -10.72
N ALA A 40 1.76 1.93 -11.43
CA ALA A 40 0.49 1.40 -10.93
C ALA A 40 0.72 0.33 -9.85
N LEU A 41 -0.07 0.40 -8.78
CA LEU A 41 -0.05 -0.61 -7.73
C LEU A 41 -0.77 -1.88 -8.17
N THR A 42 -0.15 -3.03 -7.88
CA THR A 42 -0.88 -4.29 -7.85
C THR A 42 -1.76 -4.37 -6.61
N ARG A 43 -2.73 -5.29 -6.62
CA ARG A 43 -3.59 -5.56 -5.46
C ARG A 43 -2.78 -5.92 -4.20
N CYS A 44 -1.75 -6.76 -4.35
CA CYS A 44 -0.90 -7.17 -3.23
C CYS A 44 -0.09 -5.99 -2.67
N GLU A 45 0.47 -5.14 -3.54
CA GLU A 45 1.17 -3.94 -3.12
C GLU A 45 0.26 -2.97 -2.34
N ALA A 46 -0.97 -2.77 -2.82
CA ALA A 46 -1.96 -1.94 -2.14
C ALA A 46 -2.35 -2.51 -0.76
N GLU A 47 -2.52 -3.83 -0.65
CA GLU A 47 -2.84 -4.49 0.63
C GLU A 47 -1.68 -4.38 1.64
N VAL A 48 -0.43 -4.49 1.17
CA VAL A 48 0.75 -4.30 2.03
C VAL A 48 0.82 -2.87 2.54
N LEU A 49 0.62 -1.88 1.67
CA LEU A 49 0.67 -0.47 2.06
C LEU A 49 -0.49 -0.05 2.98
N SER A 50 -1.68 -0.62 2.82
CA SER A 50 -2.83 -0.33 3.70
C SER A 50 -2.61 -0.85 5.13
N ARG A 51 -1.96 -2.00 5.29
CA ARG A 51 -1.62 -2.56 6.62
C ARG A 51 -0.56 -1.74 7.36
N LEU A 52 0.29 -1.00 6.65
CA LEU A 52 1.37 -0.20 7.25
C LEU A 52 0.90 1.16 7.83
N GLY A 53 -0.41 1.37 7.99
CA GLY A 53 -0.94 2.48 8.78
C GLY A 53 -1.02 3.80 8.01
N GLY A 54 -1.17 3.74 6.69
CA GLY A 54 -1.56 4.89 5.88
C GLY A 54 -3.07 4.99 5.74
N THR A 55 -3.68 6.11 6.10
CA THR A 55 -4.98 6.47 5.54
C THR A 55 -4.75 6.78 4.07
N TRP A 56 -4.82 5.74 3.25
CA TRP A 56 -4.89 5.85 1.81
C TRP A 56 -6.02 6.83 1.47
N PRO A 57 -5.75 7.91 0.72
CA PRO A 57 -6.85 8.68 0.16
C PRO A 57 -7.54 7.73 -0.83
N ASN A 58 -8.72 7.22 -0.48
CA ASN A 58 -9.53 6.40 -1.39
C ASN A 58 -9.49 7.04 -2.76
N VAL A 59 -8.76 6.41 -3.68
CA VAL A 59 -8.79 6.78 -5.09
C VAL A 59 -10.10 6.17 -5.54
N GLU A 60 -11.14 6.99 -5.61
CA GLU A 60 -12.43 6.56 -6.14
C GLU A 60 -12.18 6.05 -7.58
N GLY A 61 -12.35 4.74 -7.78
CA GLY A 61 -12.18 4.11 -9.09
C GLY A 61 -11.86 2.62 -9.00
N ASP A 62 -12.17 1.90 -10.08
CA ASP A 62 -11.84 0.48 -10.27
C ASP A 62 -10.40 0.26 -10.79
N GLU A 63 -9.69 1.34 -11.12
CA GLU A 63 -8.35 1.31 -11.69
C GLU A 63 -7.26 1.28 -10.61
N PRO A 64 -6.15 0.53 -10.84
CA PRO A 64 -5.04 0.48 -9.90
C PRO A 64 -4.37 1.86 -9.81
N PRO A 65 -4.18 2.39 -8.59
CA PRO A 65 -3.65 3.73 -8.41
C PRO A 65 -2.18 3.82 -8.82
N VAL A 66 -1.83 4.93 -9.45
CA VAL A 66 -0.49 5.24 -9.93
C VAL A 66 0.24 6.12 -8.91
N LEU A 67 1.39 5.68 -8.43
CA LEU A 67 2.12 6.36 -7.35
C LEU A 67 3.49 6.88 -7.74
N SER A 68 3.90 7.98 -7.09
CA SER A 68 5.30 8.41 -7.05
C SER A 68 5.93 8.00 -5.72
N PHE A 69 6.90 7.09 -5.76
CA PHE A 69 7.59 6.56 -4.58
C PHE A 69 8.77 7.44 -4.16
N ARG A 70 8.82 7.75 -2.87
CA ARG A 70 9.83 8.65 -2.27
C ARG A 70 10.37 8.09 -0.97
N ASN A 71 11.62 8.40 -0.65
CA ASN A 71 12.29 7.93 0.57
C ASN A 71 12.96 9.06 1.36
N GLY A 72 12.86 8.94 2.68
CA GLY A 72 13.49 9.80 3.68
C GLY A 72 12.88 11.19 3.76
N ASN A 73 13.38 11.99 4.72
CA ASN A 73 12.92 13.36 4.91
C ASN A 73 13.08 14.23 3.65
N SER A 74 14.11 13.98 2.84
CA SER A 74 14.35 14.72 1.58
C SER A 74 13.41 14.32 0.44
N ALA A 75 12.57 13.29 0.62
CA ALA A 75 11.67 12.73 -0.39
C ALA A 75 12.40 12.45 -1.72
N VAL A 76 13.51 11.72 -1.63
CA VAL A 76 14.29 11.33 -2.82
C VAL A 76 13.46 10.35 -3.64
N LYS A 77 13.44 10.52 -4.97
CA LYS A 77 12.80 9.56 -5.88
C LYS A 77 13.43 8.19 -5.72
N VAL A 78 12.60 7.16 -5.60
CA VAL A 78 13.01 5.76 -5.66
C VAL A 78 12.10 5.02 -6.60
N ASP A 79 12.59 3.93 -7.19
CA ASP A 79 11.78 3.06 -8.03
C ASP A 79 10.85 2.19 -7.16
N LYS A 80 9.77 1.68 -7.75
CA LYS A 80 8.74 0.92 -7.01
C LYS A 80 9.34 -0.37 -6.43
N SER A 81 10.11 -1.09 -7.23
CA SER A 81 10.80 -2.31 -6.79
C SER A 81 11.73 -2.05 -5.61
N TYR A 82 12.53 -0.98 -5.66
CA TYR A 82 13.38 -0.57 -4.55
C TYR A 82 12.56 -0.21 -3.30
N PHE A 83 11.50 0.57 -3.47
CA PHE A 83 10.61 0.97 -2.38
C PHE A 83 10.06 -0.27 -1.66
N PHE A 84 9.53 -1.24 -2.39
CA PHE A 84 8.99 -2.42 -1.77
C PHE A 84 10.07 -3.36 -1.24
N GLN A 85 11.03 -3.77 -2.06
CA GLN A 85 11.98 -4.83 -1.68
C GLN A 85 13.03 -4.38 -0.66
N LYS A 86 13.39 -3.09 -0.62
CA LYS A 86 14.46 -2.59 0.27
C LYS A 86 13.92 -1.81 1.45
N ILE A 87 12.76 -1.18 1.33
CA ILE A 87 12.19 -0.35 2.41
C ILE A 87 11.07 -1.11 3.12
N VAL A 88 10.10 -1.65 2.38
CA VAL A 88 8.87 -2.21 2.96
C VAL A 88 9.01 -3.68 3.38
N VAL A 89 9.27 -4.58 2.44
CA VAL A 89 9.29 -6.03 2.65
C VAL A 89 10.19 -6.46 3.81
N PRO A 90 11.42 -5.93 3.98
CA PRO A 90 12.29 -6.34 5.08
C PRO A 90 11.76 -6.02 6.47
N ARG A 91 10.66 -5.25 6.59
CA ARG A 91 10.09 -4.75 7.87
C ARG A 91 8.78 -5.47 8.19
N LEU A 92 8.16 -6.11 7.20
CA LEU A 92 6.94 -6.90 7.38
C LEU A 92 7.10 -8.07 8.38
N PRO A 93 8.20 -8.86 8.38
CA PRO A 93 8.31 -10.00 9.28
C PRO A 93 8.39 -9.65 10.78
N ASN A 94 8.76 -8.41 11.10
CA ASN A 94 9.01 -7.96 12.47
C ASN A 94 7.94 -6.98 12.97
N ASP A 95 6.85 -6.78 12.22
CA ASP A 95 5.83 -5.74 12.46
C ASP A 95 6.44 -4.36 12.76
N GLN A 96 7.60 -4.06 12.14
CA GLN A 96 8.32 -2.83 12.39
C GLN A 96 7.59 -1.67 11.73
N PHE A 97 7.31 -0.64 12.52
CA PHE A 97 6.64 0.56 12.04
C PHE A 97 7.48 1.28 10.98
N ILE A 98 6.89 1.46 9.81
CA ILE A 98 7.43 2.33 8.75
C ILE A 98 6.58 3.61 8.75
N ALA A 99 7.22 4.75 8.96
CA ALA A 99 6.55 6.04 8.79
C ALA A 99 6.24 6.28 7.30
N LEU A 100 5.01 5.96 6.88
CA LEU A 100 4.49 6.26 5.56
C LEU A 100 3.66 7.53 5.60
N ASN A 101 3.95 8.47 4.71
CA ASN A 101 3.14 9.68 4.53
C ASN A 101 2.58 9.70 3.11
N TRP A 102 1.29 10.02 3.03
CA TRP A 102 0.50 10.00 1.82
C TRP A 102 0.10 11.41 1.43
N TYR A 103 0.29 11.75 0.16
CA TYR A 103 -0.11 13.03 -0.40
C TYR A 103 -0.93 12.77 -1.66
N ALA A 104 -2.25 12.74 -1.50
CA ALA A 104 -3.16 12.69 -2.64
C ALA A 104 -2.95 13.92 -3.52
N LEU A 105 -2.91 13.70 -4.83
CA LEU A 105 -2.89 14.78 -5.80
C LEU A 105 -4.32 15.19 -6.13
N THR A 106 -4.51 16.49 -6.35
CA THR A 106 -5.78 17.03 -6.86
C THR A 106 -6.04 16.53 -8.28
N VAL A 107 -7.28 16.64 -8.76
CA VAL A 107 -7.64 16.25 -10.13
C VAL A 107 -6.75 16.96 -11.17
N ALA A 108 -6.45 18.24 -10.98
CA ALA A 108 -5.58 19.01 -11.88
C ALA A 108 -4.12 18.52 -11.85
N GLU A 109 -3.59 18.20 -10.66
CA GLU A 109 -2.25 17.62 -10.52
C GLU A 109 -2.18 16.21 -11.14
N LYS A 110 -3.20 15.37 -10.93
CA LYS A 110 -3.30 14.02 -11.52
C LYS A 110 -3.34 14.07 -13.04
N GLN A 111 -4.18 14.92 -13.63
CA GLN A 111 -4.28 15.08 -15.09
C GLN A 111 -2.95 15.51 -15.73
N ALA A 112 -2.16 16.32 -15.02
CA ALA A 112 -0.89 16.81 -15.53
C ALA A 112 0.29 15.84 -15.32
N THR A 113 0.28 15.07 -14.25
CA THR A 113 1.41 14.20 -13.86
C THR A 113 1.17 12.72 -14.19
N GLY A 114 -0.08 12.31 -14.38
CA GLY A 114 -0.47 10.90 -14.46
C GLY A 114 -0.36 10.13 -13.14
N VAL A 115 -0.18 10.82 -12.01
CA VAL A 115 0.02 10.22 -10.69
C VAL A 115 -1.16 10.56 -9.77
N ASP A 116 -1.64 9.57 -9.02
CA ASP A 116 -2.72 9.72 -8.04
C ASP A 116 -2.22 10.28 -6.70
N ALA A 117 -1.06 9.80 -6.24
CA ALA A 117 -0.49 10.24 -4.97
C ALA A 117 1.03 10.11 -4.93
N ILE A 118 1.64 10.89 -4.02
CA ILE A 118 3.03 10.75 -3.62
C ILE A 118 3.06 9.98 -2.29
N VAL A 119 3.81 8.88 -2.25
CA VAL A 119 4.06 8.11 -1.03
C VAL A 119 5.49 8.31 -0.57
N VAL A 120 5.68 8.68 0.69
CA VAL A 120 7.01 8.94 1.28
C VAL A 120 7.24 8.01 2.46
N ALA A 121 8.22 7.11 2.31
CA ALA A 121 8.70 6.28 3.42
C ALA A 121 9.76 7.00 4.25
N TRP A 122 9.83 6.68 5.55
CA TRP A 122 10.81 7.21 6.51
C TRP A 122 10.83 8.74 6.61
N SER A 123 9.70 9.39 6.34
CA SER A 123 9.55 10.81 6.63
C SER A 123 8.83 10.97 7.96
N LYS A 124 9.50 11.56 8.96
CA LYS A 124 8.85 11.84 10.26
C LYS A 124 8.09 13.16 10.27
N ILE A 125 8.47 14.07 9.38
CA ILE A 125 8.05 15.48 9.37
C ILE A 125 7.01 15.73 8.27
N GLY A 126 6.80 14.75 7.38
CA GLY A 126 5.98 14.91 6.19
C GLY A 126 6.65 15.74 5.11
N LEU A 127 5.88 16.08 4.07
CA LEU A 127 6.28 16.81 2.89
C LEU A 127 5.85 18.27 3.05
N THR A 128 6.81 19.20 3.02
CA THR A 128 6.49 20.63 3.00
C THR A 128 5.95 21.04 1.63
N GLU A 129 5.13 22.09 1.56
CA GLU A 129 4.60 22.62 0.28
C GLU A 129 5.70 22.98 -0.72
N ARG A 130 6.85 23.48 -0.24
CA ARG A 130 8.00 23.74 -1.10
C ARG A 130 8.53 22.46 -1.75
N ARG A 131 8.57 21.35 -1.00
CA ARG A 131 9.06 20.07 -1.48
C ARG A 131 8.02 19.36 -2.35
N LYS A 132 6.73 19.42 -2.00
CA LYS A 132 5.62 18.98 -2.86
C LYS A 132 5.70 19.64 -4.23
N ARG A 133 5.82 20.97 -4.29
CA ARG A 133 5.99 21.72 -5.54
C ARG A 133 7.23 21.34 -6.34
N LYS A 134 8.32 20.93 -5.69
CA LYS A 134 9.53 20.45 -6.38
C LYS A 134 9.23 19.09 -7.04
N ILE A 135 8.62 18.18 -6.29
CA ILE A 135 8.24 16.85 -6.79
C ILE A 135 7.24 16.97 -7.94
N LEU A 136 6.21 17.82 -7.82
CA LEU A 136 5.24 18.04 -8.89
C LEU A 136 5.90 18.54 -10.17
N ARG A 137 6.90 19.44 -10.07
CA ARG A 137 7.69 19.88 -11.23
C ARG A 137 8.53 18.76 -11.85
N GLU A 138 9.13 17.89 -11.03
CA GLU A 138 9.83 16.69 -11.51
C GLU A 138 8.88 15.73 -12.25
N LEU A 139 7.60 15.71 -11.87
CA LEU A 139 6.54 14.93 -12.52
C LEU A 139 5.89 15.64 -13.72
N GLY A 140 6.33 16.84 -14.09
CA GLY A 140 5.83 17.57 -15.26
C GLY A 140 4.73 18.61 -15.00
N TYR A 141 4.34 18.84 -13.75
CA TYR A 141 3.37 19.89 -13.41
C TYR A 141 3.99 21.30 -13.49
N SER A 142 3.45 22.15 -14.35
CA SER A 142 3.87 23.55 -14.55
C SER A 142 2.93 24.59 -13.95
N GLY A 143 1.83 24.16 -13.31
CA GLY A 143 0.83 25.06 -12.73
C GLY A 143 1.31 25.80 -11.48
N LYS A 144 0.79 27.01 -11.26
CA LYS A 144 0.91 27.70 -9.97
C LYS A 144 -0.04 27.00 -8.99
N THR A 145 0.51 26.34 -7.97
CA THR A 145 -0.28 25.90 -6.80
C THR A 145 -0.80 27.16 -6.11
N THR A 146 -2.10 27.43 -6.27
CA THR A 146 -2.86 28.44 -5.51
C THR A 146 -3.05 28.02 -4.07
#